data_AF-A0A5S3VS55-F1
#
_entry.id   AF-A0A5S3VS55-F1
#
_cell.length_a   1.000
_cell.length_b   1.000
_cell.length_c   1.000
_cell.angle_alpha   90.00
_cell.angle_beta   90.00
_cell.angle_gamma   90.00
#
_symmetry.space_group_name_H-M   'P 1'
#
loop_
_entity.id
_entity.type
_entity.pdbx_description
1 polymer ?
#
loop_
_entity_poly.entity_id
_entity_poly.type
_entity_poly.pdbx_seq_one_letter_code
_entity_poly.pdbx_strand_id
1 'polypeptide(L)'
;PVIVTNQTVAPLYLDGLLDSLAKCAPLHIVLPDGEQYKTLEYFEQVSAFLLDNNCGRDTCLIALGGGVIGDLTGFVAACYQRGVPF
;
A
#
# COMPACT_ATOMS: atom_id res chain seq x y z
N PRO A 1 -6.00 -1.00 8.27
CA PRO A 1 -4.74 -1.26 7.52
C PRO A 1 -4.87 -0.69 6.12
N VAL A 2 -3.75 -0.43 5.45
CA VAL A 2 -3.73 0.11 4.09
C VAL A 2 -3.04 -0.90 3.18
N ILE A 3 -3.75 -1.36 2.14
CA ILE A 3 -3.26 -2.34 1.19
C ILE A 3 -2.72 -1.61 -0.05
N VAL A 4 -1.48 -1.86 -0.41
CA VAL A 4 -0.87 -1.35 -1.64
C VAL A 4 -0.73 -2.51 -2.61
N THR A 5 -1.30 -2.37 -3.81
CA THR A 5 -1.25 -3.41 -4.86
C THR A 5 -1.09 -2.80 -6.25
N ASN A 6 -1.01 -3.62 -7.28
CA ASN A 6 -0.97 -3.17 -8.68
C ASN A 6 -2.21 -3.65 -9.47
N GLN A 7 -2.38 -3.11 -10.67
CA GLN A 7 -3.50 -3.44 -11.56
C GLN A 7 -3.58 -4.93 -11.95
N THR A 8 -2.45 -5.65 -11.93
CA THR A 8 -2.38 -7.08 -12.30
C THR A 8 -2.81 -8.00 -11.15
N VAL A 9 -2.41 -7.67 -9.91
CA VAL A 9 -2.65 -8.49 -8.71
C VAL A 9 -4.00 -8.14 -8.07
N ALA A 10 -4.45 -6.89 -8.17
CA ALA A 10 -5.73 -6.44 -7.64
C ALA A 10 -6.92 -7.34 -8.00
N PRO A 11 -7.22 -7.62 -9.29
CA PRO A 11 -8.40 -8.42 -9.67
C PRO A 11 -8.32 -9.88 -9.24
N LEU A 12 -7.14 -10.36 -8.82
CA LEU A 12 -6.94 -11.76 -8.42
C LEU A 12 -7.12 -11.97 -6.92
N TYR A 13 -6.72 -10.99 -6.09
CA TYR A 13 -6.59 -11.21 -4.64
C TYR A 13 -7.12 -10.07 -3.76
N LEU A 14 -7.35 -8.88 -4.31
CA LEU A 14 -7.71 -7.71 -3.49
C LEU A 14 -9.04 -7.91 -2.77
N ASP A 15 -10.09 -8.31 -3.48
CA ASP A 15 -11.44 -8.48 -2.91
C ASP A 15 -11.44 -9.52 -1.77
N GLY A 16 -10.78 -10.66 -1.98
CA GLY A 16 -10.68 -11.70 -0.94
C GLY A 16 -9.91 -11.21 0.30
N LEU A 17 -8.91 -10.36 0.13
CA LEU A 17 -8.18 -9.76 1.26
C LEU A 17 -9.01 -8.68 1.97
N LEU A 18 -9.74 -7.85 1.22
CA LEU A 18 -10.65 -6.85 1.78
C LEU A 18 -11.74 -7.52 2.62
N ASP A 19 -12.35 -8.60 2.12
CA ASP A 19 -13.37 -9.37 2.82
C ASP A 19 -12.82 -9.99 4.12
N SER A 20 -11.62 -10.57 4.05
CA SER A 20 -10.95 -11.16 5.21
C SER A 20 -10.61 -10.13 6.30
N LEU A 21 -10.39 -8.87 5.90
CA LEU A 21 -10.05 -7.76 6.78
C LEU A 21 -11.23 -6.81 7.06
N ALA A 22 -12.46 -7.12 6.64
CA ALA A 22 -13.59 -6.20 6.66
C ALA A 22 -13.84 -5.52 8.02
N LYS A 23 -13.61 -6.25 9.13
CA LYS A 23 -13.75 -5.72 10.51
C LYS A 23 -12.78 -4.58 10.83
N CYS A 24 -11.67 -4.49 10.10
CA CYS A 24 -10.65 -3.46 10.26
C CYS A 24 -10.81 -2.28 9.29
N ALA A 25 -11.92 -2.24 8.52
CA ALA A 25 -12.20 -1.22 7.49
C ALA A 25 -10.96 -0.89 6.63
N PRO A 26 -10.41 -1.87 5.90
CA PRO A 26 -9.17 -1.69 5.16
C PRO A 26 -9.34 -0.66 4.06
N LEU A 27 -8.33 0.20 3.92
CA LEU A 27 -8.17 1.07 2.75
C LEU A 27 -7.27 0.37 1.74
N HIS A 28 -7.36 0.75 0.47
CA HIS A 28 -6.47 0.22 -0.55
C HIS A 28 -6.12 1.28 -1.59
N ILE A 29 -4.94 1.12 -2.20
CA ILE A 29 -4.48 1.89 -3.35
C ILE A 29 -3.93 0.92 -4.41
N VAL A 30 -4.33 1.14 -5.66
CA VAL A 30 -3.91 0.34 -6.82
C VAL A 30 -2.98 1.17 -7.69
N LEU A 31 -1.76 0.68 -7.89
CA LEU A 31 -0.74 1.32 -8.72
C LEU A 31 -0.67 0.66 -10.12
N PRO A 32 -0.13 1.35 -11.13
CA PRO A 32 0.23 0.72 -12.40
C PRO A 32 1.27 -0.40 -12.20
N ASP A 33 1.28 -1.40 -13.07
CA ASP A 33 2.19 -2.54 -12.97
C ASP A 33 3.50 -2.35 -13.75
N GLY A 34 4.65 -2.63 -13.11
CA GLY A 34 5.98 -2.60 -13.73
C GLY A 34 7.04 -1.83 -12.93
N GLU A 35 8.32 -2.22 -13.10
CA GLU A 35 9.47 -1.62 -12.38
C GLU A 35 9.65 -0.12 -12.67
N GLN A 36 9.20 0.35 -13.84
CA GLN A 36 9.24 1.78 -14.20
C GLN A 36 8.44 2.68 -13.25
N TYR A 37 7.50 2.09 -12.49
CA TYR A 37 6.68 2.80 -11.51
C TYR A 37 7.27 2.74 -10.09
N LYS A 38 8.43 2.10 -9.91
CA LYS A 38 9.20 2.12 -8.66
C LYS A 38 10.04 3.39 -8.57
N THR A 39 9.37 4.52 -8.45
CA THR A 39 9.99 5.84 -8.42
C THR A 39 9.57 6.62 -7.17
N LEU A 40 10.27 7.72 -6.89
CA LEU A 40 9.90 8.63 -5.80
C LEU A 40 8.53 9.28 -6.01
N GLU A 41 8.08 9.43 -7.26
CA GLU A 41 6.74 9.95 -7.58
C GLU A 41 5.65 9.01 -7.04
N TYR A 42 5.78 7.70 -7.26
CA TYR A 42 4.82 6.73 -6.72
C TYR A 42 4.94 6.56 -5.21
N PHE A 43 6.15 6.74 -4.65
CA PHE A 43 6.32 6.85 -3.20
C PHE A 43 5.54 8.03 -2.62
N GLU A 44 5.62 9.20 -3.26
CA GLU A 44 4.87 10.40 -2.89
C GLU A 44 3.37 10.17 -3.03
N GLN A 45 2.92 9.49 -4.09
CA GLN A 45 1.51 9.17 -4.29
C GLN A 45 0.95 8.27 -3.18
N VAL A 46 1.67 7.21 -2.78
CA VAL A 46 1.24 6.35 -1.67
C VAL A 46 1.28 7.14 -0.37
N SER A 47 2.31 7.95 -0.14
CA SER A 47 2.42 8.78 1.07
C SER A 47 1.29 9.82 1.18
N ALA A 48 0.93 10.46 0.06
CA ALA A 48 -0.19 11.38 -0.02
C ALA A 48 -1.51 10.67 0.29
N PHE A 49 -1.73 9.47 -0.26
CA PHE A 49 -2.91 8.67 0.06
C PHE A 49 -3.03 8.39 1.57
N LEU A 50 -1.93 8.10 2.26
CA LEU A 50 -1.95 7.89 3.72
C LEU A 50 -2.33 9.18 4.48
N LEU A 51 -1.79 10.32 4.05
CA LEU A 51 -2.10 11.62 4.65
C LEU A 51 -3.57 12.01 4.41
N ASP A 52 -4.06 11.86 3.19
CA ASP A 52 -5.44 12.20 2.80
C ASP A 52 -6.47 11.37 3.57
N ASN A 53 -6.12 10.13 3.91
CA ASN A 53 -6.95 9.24 4.72
C ASN A 53 -6.69 9.36 6.23
N ASN A 54 -5.92 10.36 6.68
CA ASN A 54 -5.58 10.59 8.09
C ASN A 54 -4.97 9.36 8.80
N CYS A 55 -4.18 8.56 8.08
CA CYS A 55 -3.56 7.36 8.63
C CYS A 55 -2.55 7.71 9.74
N GLY A 56 -2.76 7.19 10.95
CA GLY A 56 -1.86 7.38 12.10
C GLY A 56 -0.61 6.48 12.08
N ARG A 57 0.24 6.60 13.11
CA ARG A 57 1.46 5.76 13.29
C ARG A 57 1.18 4.28 13.54
N ASP A 58 -0.03 3.97 13.96
CA ASP A 58 -0.57 2.63 14.19
C ASP A 58 -1.09 1.97 12.91
N THR A 59 -1.06 2.69 11.78
CA THR A 59 -1.44 2.15 10.48
C THR A 59 -0.46 1.07 10.03
N CYS A 60 -0.97 -0.13 9.79
CA CYS A 60 -0.21 -1.19 9.14
C CYS A 60 -0.35 -1.11 7.61
N LEU A 61 0.78 -1.07 6.90
CA LEU A 61 0.83 -1.17 5.44
C LEU A 61 0.98 -2.63 5.02
N ILE A 62 0.20 -3.05 4.03
CA ILE A 62 0.24 -4.42 3.50
C ILE A 62 0.61 -4.35 2.03
N ALA A 63 1.77 -4.91 1.66
CA ALA A 63 2.15 -5.08 0.26
C ALA A 63 1.46 -6.33 -0.33
N LEU A 64 0.47 -6.12 -1.19
CA LEU A 64 -0.18 -7.18 -1.97
C LEU A 64 0.37 -7.16 -3.40
N GLY A 65 1.48 -7.87 -3.64
CA GLY A 65 2.10 -7.97 -4.95
C GLY A 65 3.47 -8.63 -4.93
N GLY A 66 4.21 -8.48 -6.02
CA GLY A 66 5.60 -8.93 -6.14
C GLY A 66 6.61 -7.95 -5.53
N GLY A 67 7.89 -8.13 -5.86
CA GLY A 67 9.00 -7.33 -5.32
C GLY A 67 8.89 -5.82 -5.59
N VAL A 68 8.31 -5.41 -6.72
CA VAL A 68 8.09 -3.98 -7.04
C VAL A 68 7.21 -3.30 -5.99
N ILE A 69 6.04 -3.90 -5.72
CA ILE A 69 5.10 -3.41 -4.71
C ILE A 69 5.68 -3.57 -3.31
N GLY A 70 6.36 -4.68 -3.02
CA GLY A 70 7.01 -4.93 -1.74
C GLY A 70 8.04 -3.87 -1.39
N ASP A 71 8.97 -3.59 -2.29
CA ASP A 71 10.04 -2.61 -2.07
C ASP A 71 9.49 -1.19 -1.93
N LEU A 72 8.57 -0.79 -2.81
CA LEU A 72 7.95 0.54 -2.73
C LEU A 72 7.17 0.71 -1.42
N THR A 73 6.31 -0.25 -1.08
CA THR A 73 5.47 -0.19 0.13
C THR A 73 6.31 -0.27 1.39
N GLY A 74 7.32 -1.13 1.43
CA GLY A 74 8.24 -1.25 2.55
C GLY A 74 9.04 0.03 2.76
N PHE A 75 9.47 0.69 1.69
CA PHE A 75 10.13 1.99 1.78
C PHE A 75 9.19 3.09 2.26
N VAL A 76 7.95 3.13 1.77
CA VAL A 76 6.90 4.02 2.30
C VAL A 76 6.67 3.76 3.79
N ALA A 77 6.58 2.50 4.21
CA ALA A 77 6.37 2.14 5.61
C ALA A 77 7.52 2.60 6.52
N ALA A 78 8.77 2.46 6.06
CA ALA A 78 9.93 2.93 6.80
C ALA A 78 9.99 4.46 6.93
N CYS A 79 9.52 5.20 5.92
CA CYS A 79 9.58 6.66 5.90
C CYS A 79 8.36 7.33 6.53
N TYR A 80 7.15 6.77 6.35
CA TYR A 80 5.91 7.37 6.80
C TYR A 80 5.90 7.52 8.32
N GLN A 81 5.76 8.76 8.80
CA GLN A 81 5.85 9.13 10.22
C GLN A 81 7.09 8.57 10.94
N ARG A 82 8.21 8.39 10.21
CA ARG A 82 9.48 7.78 10.67
C ARG A 82 9.38 6.29 11.01
N GLY A 83 8.41 5.59 10.45
CA GLY A 83 8.23 4.15 10.60
C GLY A 83 6.82 3.79 11.06
N VAL A 84 6.18 2.89 10.31
CA VAL A 84 4.92 2.23 10.67
C VAL A 84 5.01 0.73 10.44
N PRO A 85 4.12 -0.09 11.04
CA PRO A 85 4.09 -1.52 10.79
C PRO A 85 3.93 -1.87 9.30
N PHE A 86 4.63 -2.91 8.88
CA PHE A 86 4.63 -3.49 7.53
C PHE A 86 4.53 -5.01 7.62
#